data_AF-A0A7R9WHM9-F1
#
_entry.id   AF-A0A7R9WHM9-F1
#
_cell.length_a   1.000
_cell.length_b   1.000
_cell.length_c   1.000
_cell.angle_alpha   90.00
_cell.angle_beta   90.00
_cell.angle_gamma   90.00
#
_symmetry.space_group_name_H-M   'P 1'
#
loop_
_entity.id
_entity.type
_entity.pdbx_description
1 polymer ?
#
loop_
_entity_poly.entity_id
_entity_poly.type
_entity_poly.pdbx_seq_one_letter_code
_entity_poly.pdbx_strand_id
1 'polypeptide(L)'
;FNMEKASASESWLEELEKEEHNPETEEYGITSMTFKSDKMPFHPDRLSATLTGFGDYGSALATSSNNNDDDSIGESDENDETHIAGANIFRGVFRSKGQIWLANANALPMEFHTAGKHLHMAPNSEEQPFLAAINKAEWEEAEQTAYEDFRKKGLWTEKFGDRRSQLVFIGMGLNKKLIHEKLTAALLTEEESAALGGMKGWRKLSDPFFGGDVYDHFELPEPYGAPYDQ
;
A
#
# COMPACT_ATOMS: atom_id res chain seq x y z
N PHE A 1 26.60 -0.74 34.90
CA PHE A 1 25.23 -0.29 34.55
C PHE A 1 24.46 -0.11 35.84
N ASN A 2 24.09 1.13 36.20
CA ASN A 2 23.42 1.43 37.47
C ASN A 2 21.95 1.80 37.16
N MET A 3 21.04 0.89 37.49
CA MET A 3 19.61 0.98 37.18
C MET A 3 18.92 2.17 37.88
N GLU A 4 19.37 2.56 39.08
CA GLU A 4 18.77 3.67 39.84
C GLU A 4 19.09 5.05 39.25
N LYS A 5 20.24 5.19 38.56
CA LYS A 5 20.58 6.43 37.85
C LYS A 5 19.78 6.61 36.55
N ALA A 6 19.30 5.53 35.96
CA ALA A 6 18.47 5.57 34.75
C ALA A 6 16.98 5.83 35.06
N SER A 7 16.52 5.55 36.28
CA SER A 7 15.15 5.90 36.72
C SER A 7 15.01 7.35 37.19
N ALA A 8 16.13 8.08 37.37
CA ALA A 8 16.15 9.46 37.85
C ALA A 8 16.39 10.51 36.75
N SER A 9 16.41 10.12 35.47
CA SER A 9 16.40 11.11 34.39
C SER A 9 14.97 11.62 34.21
N GLU A 10 14.65 12.69 34.93
CA GLU A 10 13.43 13.50 34.89
C GLU A 10 13.17 14.17 33.51
N SER A 11 13.75 13.66 32.43
CA SER A 11 13.58 14.17 31.06
C SER A 11 12.20 13.81 30.46
N TRP A 12 11.55 12.75 30.96
CA TRP A 12 10.20 12.36 30.53
C TRP A 12 9.09 13.19 31.19
N LEU A 13 9.34 13.69 32.40
CA LEU A 13 8.38 14.54 33.12
C LEU A 13 8.33 15.96 32.54
N GLU A 14 9.49 16.50 32.15
CA GLU A 14 9.58 17.79 31.44
C GLU A 14 8.96 17.77 30.03
N GLU A 15 8.98 16.61 29.34
CA GLU A 15 8.31 16.42 28.04
C GLU A 15 6.78 16.36 28.15
N LEU A 16 6.25 15.89 29.28
CA LEU A 16 4.81 15.83 29.56
C LEU A 16 4.22 17.17 30.04
N GLU A 17 5.06 18.07 30.58
CA GLU A 17 4.65 19.39 31.09
C GLU A 17 4.60 20.49 30.02
N LYS A 18 5.07 20.23 28.80
CA LYS A 18 4.97 21.18 27.68
C LYS A 18 3.53 21.23 27.16
N GLU A 19 2.82 22.33 27.44
CA GLU A 19 1.44 22.59 26.99
C GLU A 19 1.29 22.74 25.45
N GLU A 20 2.39 22.89 24.71
CA GLU A 20 2.40 22.91 23.24
C GLU A 20 3.22 21.74 22.68
N HIS A 21 2.55 20.62 22.43
CA HIS A 21 3.07 19.60 21.54
C HIS A 21 2.94 20.09 20.11
N ASN A 22 4.00 20.73 19.59
CA ASN A 22 4.11 20.83 18.14
C ASN A 22 4.16 19.40 17.60
N PRO A 23 3.29 19.01 16.66
CA PRO A 23 3.24 17.63 16.21
C PRO A 23 4.60 17.26 15.63
N GLU A 24 5.21 16.20 16.18
CA GLU A 24 6.50 15.57 15.84
C GLU A 24 6.81 15.55 14.33
N THR A 25 5.77 15.54 13.49
CA THR A 25 5.84 15.59 12.03
C THR A 25 6.53 16.81 11.44
N GLU A 26 6.43 18.00 12.03
CA GLU A 26 7.05 19.21 11.47
C GLU A 26 8.53 19.38 11.89
N GLU A 27 8.88 18.91 13.09
CA GLU A 27 10.23 19.03 13.65
C GLU A 27 11.23 18.06 12.98
N TYR A 28 10.77 16.86 12.58
CA TYR A 28 11.63 15.84 11.97
C TYR A 28 11.46 15.71 10.44
N GLY A 29 10.69 16.59 9.79
CA GLY A 29 10.50 16.53 8.32
C GLY A 29 9.74 15.30 7.82
N ILE A 30 8.92 14.69 8.69
CA ILE A 30 8.12 13.51 8.35
C ILE A 30 6.90 13.98 7.55
N THR A 31 6.75 13.44 6.35
CA THR A 31 5.63 13.73 5.47
C THR A 31 4.87 12.47 5.12
N SER A 32 3.63 12.62 4.67
CA SER A 32 2.85 11.53 4.09
C SER A 32 2.50 11.79 2.63
N MET A 33 2.18 10.72 1.92
CA MET A 33 1.52 10.77 0.63
C MET A 33 0.47 9.67 0.55
N THR A 34 -0.58 9.92 -0.24
CA THR A 34 -1.63 8.93 -0.49
C THR A 34 -1.67 8.56 -1.96
N PHE A 35 -1.91 7.29 -2.25
CA PHE A 35 -2.18 6.77 -3.59
C PHE A 35 -3.60 6.22 -3.60
N LYS A 36 -4.39 6.59 -4.60
CA LYS A 36 -5.77 6.13 -4.76
C LYS A 36 -5.99 5.74 -6.22
N SER A 37 -6.64 4.59 -6.45
CA SER A 37 -7.10 4.16 -7.76
C SER A 37 -8.41 3.40 -7.63
N ASP A 38 -9.44 3.86 -8.33
CA ASP A 38 -10.75 3.22 -8.49
C ASP A 38 -11.06 2.92 -9.97
N LYS A 39 -10.13 3.24 -10.87
CA LYS A 39 -10.30 3.06 -12.31
C LYS A 39 -9.94 1.67 -12.79
N MET A 40 -8.85 1.10 -12.27
CA MET A 40 -8.33 -0.22 -12.65
C MET A 40 -7.63 -0.87 -11.45
N PRO A 41 -7.62 -2.22 -11.37
CA PRO A 41 -6.87 -2.93 -10.35
C PRO A 41 -5.37 -2.94 -10.66
N PHE A 42 -4.57 -3.36 -9.69
CA PHE A 42 -3.16 -3.69 -9.92
C PHE A 42 -2.98 -4.97 -10.73
N HIS A 43 -2.05 -4.94 -11.69
CA HIS A 43 -1.54 -6.16 -12.31
C HIS A 43 -0.62 -6.88 -11.30
N PRO A 44 -0.82 -8.18 -11.01
CA PRO A 44 -0.11 -8.87 -9.92
C PRO A 44 1.41 -8.83 -10.07
N ASP A 45 1.95 -9.22 -11.23
CA ASP A 45 3.40 -9.22 -11.44
C ASP A 45 4.01 -7.81 -11.40
N ARG A 46 3.34 -6.82 -11.99
CA ARG A 46 3.85 -5.43 -11.97
C ARG A 46 3.82 -4.85 -10.56
N LEU A 47 2.78 -5.14 -9.79
CA LEU A 47 2.73 -4.76 -8.40
C LEU A 47 3.86 -5.46 -7.62
N SER A 48 4.03 -6.77 -7.79
CA SER A 48 5.09 -7.53 -7.13
C SER A 48 6.47 -6.94 -7.42
N ALA A 49 6.78 -6.70 -8.70
CA ALA A 49 8.01 -6.04 -9.14
C ALA A 49 8.18 -4.61 -8.60
N THR A 50 7.07 -3.89 -8.40
CA THR A 50 7.09 -2.54 -7.80
C THR A 50 7.39 -2.61 -6.31
N LEU A 51 6.89 -3.64 -5.61
CA LEU A 51 7.01 -3.82 -4.17
C LEU A 51 8.37 -4.37 -3.71
N THR A 52 9.22 -4.90 -4.60
CA THR A 52 10.54 -5.45 -4.23
C THR A 52 11.49 -4.43 -3.59
N GLY A 53 11.21 -3.13 -3.67
CA GLY A 53 11.98 -2.07 -3.01
C GLY A 53 11.70 -1.87 -1.51
N PHE A 54 10.68 -2.54 -0.94
CA PHE A 54 10.39 -2.43 0.49
C PHE A 54 11.47 -3.09 1.37
N GLY A 55 11.78 -2.47 2.52
CA GLY A 55 12.67 -3.04 3.54
C GLY A 55 14.11 -2.53 3.53
N ASP A 56 14.50 -1.72 2.54
CA ASP A 56 15.81 -1.07 2.47
C ASP A 56 15.80 0.31 3.19
N TYR A 57 15.81 0.24 4.53
CA TYR A 57 15.87 1.41 5.41
C TYR A 57 17.24 2.10 5.48
N GLY A 58 18.29 1.49 4.94
CA GLY A 58 19.63 2.12 4.91
C GLY A 58 19.58 3.46 4.15
N SER A 59 18.74 3.49 3.11
CA SER A 59 18.49 4.68 2.30
C SER A 59 17.75 5.81 3.02
N ALA A 60 16.97 5.50 4.06
CA ALA A 60 16.15 6.46 4.80
C ALA A 60 16.96 7.20 5.88
N LEU A 61 17.81 6.47 6.61
CA LEU A 61 18.76 7.05 7.58
C LEU A 61 19.89 7.85 6.91
N ALA A 62 20.32 7.44 5.71
CA ALA A 62 21.29 8.22 4.93
C ALA A 62 20.74 9.60 4.52
N THR A 63 19.42 9.74 4.36
CA THR A 63 18.79 11.04 4.03
C THR A 63 18.80 12.03 5.18
N SER A 64 18.87 11.59 6.43
CA SER A 64 18.99 12.49 7.60
C SER A 64 20.42 12.97 7.85
N SER A 65 21.44 12.28 7.32
CA SER A 65 22.85 12.61 7.59
C SER A 65 23.49 13.57 6.57
N ASN A 66 22.88 13.81 5.41
CA ASN A 66 23.49 14.62 4.33
C ASN A 66 23.32 16.15 4.48
N ASN A 67 23.20 16.68 5.69
CA ASN A 67 23.08 18.12 5.95
C ASN A 67 24.30 18.75 6.65
N ASN A 68 25.46 18.08 6.73
CA ASN A 68 26.69 18.75 7.20
C ASN A 68 27.90 18.35 6.37
N ASP A 69 28.61 19.38 5.90
CA ASP A 69 29.94 19.34 5.31
C ASP A 69 30.95 18.66 6.26
N ASP A 70 31.67 17.63 5.79
CA ASP A 70 33.07 17.40 6.18
C ASP A 70 33.77 16.40 5.23
N ASP A 71 34.86 16.85 4.64
CA ASP A 71 35.79 16.11 3.79
C ASP A 71 36.61 15.14 4.66
N SER A 72 36.30 13.83 4.61
CA SER A 72 37.35 12.83 4.87
C SER A 72 37.15 11.56 4.05
N ILE A 73 38.13 11.32 3.19
CA ILE A 73 38.26 10.18 2.29
C ILE A 73 38.66 8.96 3.14
N GLY A 74 37.74 8.00 3.27
CA GLY A 74 37.99 6.66 3.81
C GLY A 74 37.85 5.63 2.68
N GLU A 75 38.94 4.91 2.44
CA GLU A 75 39.23 3.86 1.44
C GLU A 75 38.04 3.21 0.71
N SER A 76 38.08 3.37 -0.61
CA SER A 76 37.22 2.75 -1.60
C SER A 76 37.57 1.28 -1.83
N ASP A 77 36.60 0.39 -1.58
CA ASP A 77 36.55 -0.90 -2.28
C ASP A 77 36.14 -0.64 -3.74
N GLU A 78 37.14 -0.58 -4.61
CA GLU A 78 37.01 -0.57 -6.07
C GLU A 78 36.48 -1.93 -6.54
N ASN A 79 35.15 -2.07 -6.65
CA ASN A 79 34.44 -2.93 -7.62
C ASN A 79 32.91 -2.87 -7.41
N ASP A 80 32.31 -1.69 -7.50
CA ASP A 80 30.85 -1.57 -7.70
C ASP A 80 30.55 -0.63 -8.88
N GLU A 81 31.10 -0.97 -10.04
CA GLU A 81 30.74 -0.39 -11.34
C GLU A 81 29.44 -0.99 -11.90
N THR A 82 28.53 -1.51 -11.06
CA THR A 82 27.13 -1.72 -11.45
C THR A 82 26.30 -0.46 -11.21
N HIS A 83 26.47 0.49 -12.13
CA HIS A 83 25.62 1.64 -12.40
C HIS A 83 24.21 1.60 -11.79
N ILE A 84 23.87 2.58 -10.94
CA ILE A 84 22.53 3.21 -10.74
C ILE A 84 21.35 2.31 -11.18
N ALA A 85 21.20 1.14 -10.58
CA ALA A 85 20.18 0.17 -10.94
C ALA A 85 18.90 0.46 -10.14
N GLY A 86 18.13 1.45 -10.61
CA GLY A 86 16.77 1.74 -10.15
C GLY A 86 16.69 2.32 -8.74
N ALA A 87 16.51 3.65 -8.64
CA ALA A 87 16.23 4.29 -7.35
C ALA A 87 15.10 3.53 -6.62
N ASN A 88 15.38 3.01 -5.42
CA ASN A 88 14.38 2.39 -4.58
C ASN A 88 13.21 3.37 -4.42
N ILE A 89 12.05 3.00 -4.97
CA ILE A 89 10.90 3.90 -5.05
C ILE A 89 10.34 4.23 -3.67
N PHE A 90 10.59 3.37 -2.67
CA PHE A 90 10.15 3.53 -1.28
C PHE A 90 11.25 4.06 -0.36
N ARG A 91 12.32 4.64 -0.92
CA ARG A 91 13.33 5.34 -0.13
C ARG A 91 12.67 6.37 0.80
N GLY A 92 13.05 6.30 2.08
CA GLY A 92 12.52 7.21 3.10
C GLY A 92 11.18 6.82 3.72
N VAL A 93 10.49 5.79 3.19
CA VAL A 93 9.23 5.29 3.76
C VAL A 93 9.52 4.48 5.02
N PHE A 94 8.93 4.87 6.16
CA PHE A 94 9.04 4.13 7.42
C PHE A 94 7.80 3.29 7.70
N ARG A 95 6.62 3.82 7.35
CA ARG A 95 5.34 3.15 7.51
C ARG A 95 4.51 3.26 6.26
N SER A 96 3.79 2.20 5.97
CA SER A 96 2.69 2.21 5.03
C SER A 96 1.50 1.44 5.58
N LYS A 97 0.30 1.84 5.15
CA LYS A 97 -0.95 1.14 5.44
C LYS A 97 -1.92 1.37 4.28
N GLY A 98 -2.83 0.43 4.07
CA GLY A 98 -3.93 0.63 3.18
C GLY A 98 -4.55 -0.66 2.69
N GLN A 99 -5.23 -0.53 1.56
CA GLN A 99 -5.92 -1.60 0.88
C GLN A 99 -5.56 -1.59 -0.60
N ILE A 100 -5.37 -2.76 -1.16
CA ILE A 100 -5.05 -2.99 -2.56
C ILE A 100 -6.20 -3.74 -3.22
N TRP A 101 -6.59 -3.26 -4.40
CA TRP A 101 -7.46 -3.98 -5.31
C TRP A 101 -6.60 -4.67 -6.38
N LEU A 102 -6.57 -6.00 -6.34
CA LEU A 102 -5.69 -6.84 -7.15
C LEU A 102 -6.50 -7.58 -8.24
N ALA A 103 -5.98 -7.63 -9.47
CA ALA A 103 -6.76 -8.10 -10.62
C ALA A 103 -7.11 -9.61 -10.54
N ASN A 104 -6.20 -10.46 -10.08
CA ASN A 104 -6.42 -11.90 -9.94
C ASN A 104 -7.16 -12.30 -8.65
N ALA A 105 -7.27 -11.39 -7.67
CA ALA A 105 -8.04 -11.52 -6.44
C ALA A 105 -9.15 -10.45 -6.38
N ASN A 106 -9.97 -10.39 -7.42
CA ASN A 106 -10.88 -9.26 -7.70
C ASN A 106 -12.10 -9.17 -6.76
N ALA A 107 -12.38 -10.20 -5.96
CA ALA A 107 -13.46 -10.19 -4.98
C ALA A 107 -13.04 -9.62 -3.63
N LEU A 108 -11.78 -9.79 -3.22
CA LEU A 108 -11.33 -9.46 -1.87
C LEU A 108 -10.43 -8.22 -1.85
N PRO A 109 -10.66 -7.29 -0.91
CA PRO A 109 -9.69 -6.25 -0.62
C PRO A 109 -8.45 -6.84 0.06
N MET A 110 -7.26 -6.50 -0.44
CA MET A 110 -6.01 -6.93 0.17
C MET A 110 -5.53 -5.87 1.18
N GLU A 111 -5.46 -6.22 2.46
CA GLU A 111 -4.81 -5.40 3.47
C GLU A 111 -3.31 -5.30 3.18
N PHE A 112 -2.78 -4.09 3.29
CA PHE A 112 -1.38 -3.77 3.01
C PHE A 112 -0.83 -2.95 4.16
N HIS A 113 0.27 -3.38 4.79
CA HIS A 113 0.97 -2.57 5.78
C HIS A 113 2.42 -3.01 5.96
N THR A 114 3.26 -2.12 6.47
CA THR A 114 4.64 -2.44 6.86
C THR A 114 4.72 -2.85 8.33
N ALA A 115 5.45 -3.93 8.61
CA ALA A 115 5.84 -4.36 9.95
C ALA A 115 7.36 -4.54 10.02
N GLY A 116 8.07 -3.55 10.57
CA GLY A 116 9.53 -3.50 10.46
C GLY A 116 9.97 -3.54 9.00
N LYS A 117 11.01 -4.31 8.65
CA LYS A 117 11.53 -4.42 7.26
C LYS A 117 10.65 -5.20 6.30
N HIS A 118 9.53 -5.74 6.77
CA HIS A 118 8.68 -6.59 5.98
C HIS A 118 7.43 -5.85 5.57
N LEU A 119 7.06 -6.02 4.31
CA LEU A 119 5.74 -5.70 3.83
C LEU A 119 4.83 -6.89 4.11
N HIS A 120 3.70 -6.63 4.76
CA HIS A 120 2.62 -7.58 4.94
C HIS A 120 1.52 -7.28 3.93
N MET A 121 1.05 -8.33 3.24
CA MET A 121 -0.11 -8.29 2.39
C MET A 121 -0.93 -9.57 2.58
N ALA A 122 -2.22 -9.43 2.81
CA ALA A 122 -3.16 -10.54 3.01
C ALA A 122 -4.58 -10.09 2.64
N PRO A 123 -5.54 -11.01 2.43
CA PRO A 123 -6.95 -10.67 2.48
C PRO A 123 -7.30 -9.89 3.75
N ASN A 124 -8.37 -9.10 3.70
CA ASN A 124 -8.85 -8.44 4.91
C ASN A 124 -9.14 -9.45 6.03
N SER A 125 -8.88 -9.04 7.25
CA SER A 125 -8.99 -9.87 8.45
C SER A 125 -10.39 -10.42 8.73
N GLU A 126 -11.41 -9.80 8.13
CA GLU A 126 -12.81 -10.24 8.21
C GLU A 126 -13.22 -11.13 7.02
N GLU A 127 -12.32 -11.38 6.06
CA GLU A 127 -12.56 -12.10 4.79
C GLU A 127 -13.78 -11.59 4.01
N GLN A 128 -14.16 -10.34 4.26
CA GLN A 128 -15.31 -9.72 3.61
C GLN A 128 -14.94 -9.29 2.20
N PRO A 129 -15.68 -9.73 1.18
CA PRO A 129 -15.47 -9.26 -0.17
C PRO A 129 -15.86 -7.79 -0.33
N PHE A 130 -15.42 -7.20 -1.43
CA PHE A 130 -15.99 -5.94 -1.90
C PHE A 130 -17.51 -6.09 -2.03
N LEU A 131 -18.26 -5.05 -1.69
CA LEU A 131 -19.72 -5.06 -1.78
C LEU A 131 -20.19 -5.37 -3.21
N ALA A 132 -19.44 -4.88 -4.20
CA ALA A 132 -19.70 -5.14 -5.62
C ALA A 132 -19.25 -6.53 -6.10
N ALA A 133 -18.70 -7.37 -5.23
CA ALA A 133 -18.52 -8.79 -5.50
C ALA A 133 -19.70 -9.62 -4.98
N ILE A 134 -20.45 -9.11 -4.00
CA ILE A 134 -21.68 -9.69 -3.47
C ILE A 134 -22.82 -9.50 -4.46
N ASN A 135 -23.62 -10.53 -4.73
CA ASN A 135 -24.83 -10.26 -5.49
C ASN A 135 -25.80 -9.47 -4.68
N LYS A 136 -26.34 -8.50 -5.39
CA LYS A 136 -27.47 -7.71 -4.99
C LYS A 136 -28.69 -8.52 -4.53
N ALA A 137 -28.93 -9.73 -5.05
CA ALA A 137 -30.04 -10.57 -4.58
C ALA A 137 -29.83 -11.15 -3.18
N GLU A 138 -28.58 -11.23 -2.72
CA GLU A 138 -28.21 -11.68 -1.36
C GLU A 138 -27.91 -10.51 -0.41
N TRP A 139 -28.11 -9.26 -0.85
CA TRP A 139 -27.87 -8.11 0.00
C TRP A 139 -28.91 -8.03 1.12
N GLU A 140 -28.43 -8.12 2.35
CA GLU A 140 -29.20 -7.83 3.55
C GLU A 140 -29.22 -6.30 3.79
N GLU A 141 -29.85 -5.88 4.88
CA GLU A 141 -29.99 -4.46 5.24
C GLU A 141 -28.63 -3.75 5.39
N ALA A 142 -27.61 -4.48 5.85
CA ALA A 142 -26.26 -3.95 6.03
C ALA A 142 -25.60 -3.58 4.69
N GLU A 143 -25.67 -4.47 3.69
CA GLU A 143 -25.13 -4.27 2.35
C GLU A 143 -25.85 -3.12 1.62
N GLN A 144 -27.18 -3.04 1.77
CA GLN A 144 -27.97 -1.94 1.19
C GLN A 144 -27.57 -0.59 1.80
N THR A 145 -27.39 -0.55 3.12
CA THR A 145 -26.93 0.65 3.83
C THR A 145 -25.53 1.06 3.39
N ALA A 146 -24.61 0.09 3.28
CA ALA A 146 -23.24 0.33 2.82
C ALA A 146 -23.20 0.86 1.37
N TYR A 147 -24.02 0.30 0.48
CA TYR A 147 -24.13 0.76 -0.90
C TYR A 147 -24.59 2.22 -0.98
N GLU A 148 -25.63 2.59 -0.23
CA GLU A 148 -26.09 3.98 -0.18
C GLU A 148 -25.02 4.93 0.35
N ASP A 149 -24.30 4.52 1.39
CA ASP A 149 -23.21 5.30 1.98
C ASP A 149 -22.07 5.51 0.98
N PHE A 150 -21.63 4.46 0.27
CA PHE A 150 -20.63 4.58 -0.79
C PHE A 150 -21.09 5.50 -1.90
N ARG A 151 -22.37 5.45 -2.31
CA ARG A 151 -22.91 6.39 -3.32
C ARG A 151 -22.93 7.83 -2.83
N LYS A 152 -23.39 8.07 -1.60
CA LYS A 152 -23.43 9.42 -1.00
C LYS A 152 -22.02 10.01 -0.88
N LYS A 153 -21.02 9.18 -0.60
CA LYS A 153 -19.61 9.58 -0.48
C LYS A 153 -18.86 9.66 -1.83
N GLY A 154 -19.50 9.32 -2.95
CA GLY A 154 -18.83 9.27 -4.26
C GLY A 154 -17.77 8.18 -4.36
N LEU A 155 -17.90 7.12 -3.56
CA LEU A 155 -17.01 5.97 -3.50
C LEU A 155 -17.63 4.74 -4.18
N TRP A 156 -18.63 4.93 -5.05
CA TRP A 156 -19.20 3.89 -5.87
C TRP A 156 -19.03 4.24 -7.34
N THR A 157 -18.42 3.33 -8.12
CA THR A 157 -18.31 3.45 -9.58
C THR A 157 -19.32 2.53 -10.24
N GLU A 158 -19.87 2.91 -11.40
CA GLU A 158 -20.81 2.05 -12.13
C GLU A 158 -20.13 0.75 -12.60
N LYS A 159 -18.85 0.84 -13.02
CA LYS A 159 -18.12 -0.28 -13.62
C LYS A 159 -17.60 -1.29 -12.60
N PHE A 160 -17.12 -0.83 -11.45
CA PHE A 160 -16.41 -1.67 -10.48
C PHE A 160 -16.96 -1.60 -9.05
N GLY A 161 -17.98 -0.77 -8.83
CA GLY A 161 -18.59 -0.54 -7.53
C GLY A 161 -17.65 0.11 -6.54
N ASP A 162 -17.50 -0.49 -5.36
CA ASP A 162 -16.65 -0.02 -4.26
C ASP A 162 -15.17 -0.39 -4.42
N ARG A 163 -14.82 -1.27 -5.37
CA ARG A 163 -13.45 -1.72 -5.65
C ARG A 163 -12.49 -0.56 -5.85
N ARG A 164 -11.45 -0.50 -5.01
CA ARG A 164 -10.43 0.55 -5.04
C ARG A 164 -9.17 0.15 -4.30
N SER A 165 -8.06 0.72 -4.74
CA SER A 165 -6.81 0.76 -3.98
C SER A 165 -6.68 2.10 -3.27
N GLN A 166 -6.30 2.07 -2.00
CA GLN A 166 -6.04 3.25 -1.17
C GLN A 166 -4.85 2.96 -0.26
N LEU A 167 -3.74 3.66 -0.49
CA LEU A 167 -2.49 3.47 0.23
C LEU A 167 -2.04 4.79 0.83
N VAL A 168 -1.48 4.73 2.03
CA VAL A 168 -0.72 5.83 2.63
C VAL A 168 0.71 5.39 2.88
N PHE A 169 1.66 6.26 2.53
CA PHE A 169 3.07 6.11 2.85
C PHE A 169 3.49 7.29 3.72
N ILE A 170 4.23 7.00 4.78
CA ILE A 170 4.71 7.98 5.77
C ILE A 170 6.22 7.84 5.85
N GLY A 171 6.91 8.97 5.73
CA GLY A 171 8.37 8.98 5.71
C GLY A 171 9.01 10.34 5.48
N MET A 172 10.33 10.35 5.45
CA MET A 172 11.14 11.55 5.21
C MET A 172 11.75 11.52 3.81
N GLY A 173 11.84 12.68 3.15
CA GLY A 173 12.43 12.76 1.81
C GLY A 173 11.70 11.93 0.74
N LEU A 174 10.40 11.69 0.93
CA LEU A 174 9.61 10.86 0.02
C LEU A 174 9.61 11.43 -1.40
N ASN A 175 10.02 10.63 -2.38
CA ASN A 175 9.81 10.95 -3.78
C ASN A 175 8.36 10.64 -4.18
N LYS A 176 7.43 11.49 -3.73
CA LYS A 176 5.97 11.31 -3.91
C LYS A 176 5.60 11.12 -5.39
N LYS A 177 6.27 11.84 -6.28
CA LYS A 177 6.06 11.75 -7.74
C LYS A 177 6.45 10.36 -8.26
N LEU A 178 7.65 9.88 -7.91
CA LEU A 178 8.13 8.56 -8.33
C LEU A 178 7.23 7.43 -7.79
N ILE A 179 6.86 7.48 -6.50
CA ILE A 179 5.95 6.50 -5.90
C ILE A 179 4.62 6.47 -6.67
N HIS A 180 4.03 7.64 -6.91
CA HIS A 180 2.77 7.73 -7.63
C HIS A 180 2.88 7.21 -9.07
N GLU A 181 3.91 7.61 -9.82
CA GLU A 181 4.13 7.17 -11.21
C GLU A 181 4.33 5.66 -11.29
N LYS A 182 5.11 5.08 -10.39
CA LYS A 182 5.42 3.64 -10.39
C LYS A 182 4.22 2.80 -9.97
N LEU A 183 3.46 3.23 -8.97
CA LEU A 183 2.20 2.57 -8.61
C LEU A 183 1.17 2.70 -9.73
N THR A 184 1.07 3.86 -10.39
CA THR A 184 0.16 4.04 -11.54
C THR A 184 0.54 3.10 -12.69
N ALA A 185 1.84 2.96 -13.00
CA ALA A 185 2.33 2.06 -14.03
C ALA A 185 2.11 0.57 -13.70
N ALA A 186 1.91 0.23 -12.41
CA ALA A 186 1.60 -1.13 -11.98
C ALA A 186 0.11 -1.49 -12.10
N LEU A 187 -0.78 -0.52 -12.33
CA LEU A 187 -2.20 -0.77 -12.62
C LEU A 187 -2.37 -1.46 -13.98
N LEU A 188 -3.43 -2.24 -14.15
CA LEU A 188 -3.90 -2.64 -15.48
C LEU A 188 -4.35 -1.41 -16.27
N THR A 189 -4.09 -1.42 -17.57
CA THR A 189 -4.71 -0.49 -18.52
C THR A 189 -6.04 -1.04 -19.03
N GLU A 190 -6.90 -0.16 -19.56
CA GLU A 190 -8.18 -0.60 -20.12
C GLU A 190 -7.99 -1.51 -21.33
N GLU A 191 -6.98 -1.24 -22.14
CA GLU A 191 -6.60 -2.02 -23.32
C GLU A 191 -6.13 -3.43 -22.94
N GLU A 192 -5.24 -3.54 -21.93
CA GLU A 192 -4.79 -4.84 -21.42
C GLU A 192 -5.95 -5.62 -20.81
N SER A 193 -6.80 -4.96 -20.02
CA SER A 193 -7.98 -5.59 -19.44
C SER A 193 -8.91 -6.13 -20.52
N ALA A 194 -9.19 -5.33 -21.56
CA ALA A 194 -10.00 -5.77 -22.69
C ALA A 194 -9.37 -6.97 -23.42
N ALA A 195 -8.05 -6.93 -23.67
CA ALA A 195 -7.31 -8.02 -24.32
C ALA A 195 -7.32 -9.32 -23.49
N LEU A 196 -7.33 -9.22 -22.16
CA LEU A 196 -7.45 -10.38 -21.27
C LEU A 196 -8.89 -10.95 -21.20
N GLY A 197 -9.90 -10.23 -21.72
CA GLY A 197 -11.31 -10.61 -21.62
C GLY A 197 -12.02 -10.04 -20.39
N GLY A 198 -11.54 -8.90 -19.88
CA GLY A 198 -12.09 -8.20 -18.72
C GLY A 198 -11.90 -8.97 -17.40
N MET A 199 -12.79 -8.74 -16.44
CA MET A 199 -12.71 -9.34 -15.10
C MET A 199 -12.60 -10.88 -15.12
N LYS A 200 -13.28 -11.55 -16.06
CA LYS A 200 -13.18 -13.02 -16.24
C LYS A 200 -11.80 -13.49 -16.69
N GLY A 201 -11.06 -12.61 -17.35
CA GLY A 201 -9.70 -12.82 -17.81
C GLY A 201 -8.66 -12.68 -16.72
N TRP A 202 -8.84 -11.70 -15.83
CA TRP A 202 -7.84 -11.31 -14.84
C TRP A 202 -7.45 -12.44 -13.87
N ARG A 203 -8.37 -13.36 -13.56
CA ARG A 203 -8.11 -14.56 -12.75
C ARG A 203 -7.02 -15.49 -13.29
N LYS A 204 -6.70 -15.39 -14.59
CA LYS A 204 -5.67 -16.21 -15.24
C LYS A 204 -4.28 -15.61 -15.12
N LEU A 205 -4.16 -14.39 -14.56
CA LEU A 205 -2.87 -13.79 -14.27
C LEU A 205 -2.17 -14.61 -13.18
N SER A 206 -0.85 -14.64 -13.24
CA SER A 206 -0.02 -15.26 -12.20
C SER A 206 -0.29 -14.64 -10.85
N ASP A 207 -0.09 -15.45 -9.80
CA ASP A 207 -0.17 -15.02 -8.42
C ASP A 207 1.21 -15.09 -7.76
N PRO A 208 1.99 -14.00 -7.81
CA PRO A 208 3.29 -13.93 -7.16
C PRO A 208 3.20 -13.74 -5.64
N PHE A 209 2.00 -13.60 -5.07
CA PHE A 209 1.81 -13.27 -3.66
C PHE A 209 1.33 -14.46 -2.83
N PHE A 210 0.40 -15.25 -3.37
CA PHE A 210 -0.27 -16.29 -2.61
C PHE A 210 -0.23 -17.67 -3.26
N GLY A 211 0.57 -17.84 -4.33
CA GLY A 211 0.73 -19.15 -4.97
C GLY A 211 -0.55 -19.73 -5.57
N GLY A 212 -1.60 -18.91 -5.73
CA GLY A 212 -2.92 -19.32 -6.17
C GLY A 212 -3.90 -19.65 -5.05
N ASP A 213 -3.51 -19.56 -3.77
CA ASP A 213 -4.41 -19.89 -2.66
C ASP A 213 -5.54 -18.85 -2.46
N VAL A 214 -5.33 -17.64 -2.99
CA VAL A 214 -6.27 -16.51 -2.92
C VAL A 214 -6.95 -16.28 -4.28
N TYR A 215 -6.87 -17.25 -5.21
CA TYR A 215 -7.89 -17.32 -6.25
C TYR A 215 -9.21 -17.37 -5.51
N ASP A 216 -10.02 -16.32 -5.70
CA ASP A 216 -11.46 -16.27 -5.45
C ASP A 216 -11.88 -17.51 -4.65
N HIS A 217 -12.05 -17.42 -3.32
CA HIS A 217 -12.63 -18.45 -2.43
C HIS A 217 -14.10 -18.79 -2.83
N PHE A 218 -14.36 -18.69 -4.12
CA PHE A 218 -15.55 -18.51 -4.87
C PHE A 218 -15.47 -19.51 -6.03
N GLU A 219 -15.51 -20.80 -5.71
CA GLU A 219 -16.68 -21.56 -6.19
C GLU A 219 -17.95 -20.95 -5.57
N LEU A 220 -18.18 -19.65 -5.73
CA LEU A 220 -19.38 -19.08 -5.20
C LEU A 220 -20.44 -19.44 -6.23
N PRO A 221 -21.52 -20.11 -5.81
CA PRO A 221 -22.68 -20.29 -6.66
C PRO A 221 -23.14 -18.92 -7.15
N GLU A 222 -24.25 -18.92 -7.88
CA GLU A 222 -25.07 -17.72 -7.85
C GLU A 222 -25.11 -17.26 -6.38
N PRO A 223 -24.49 -16.11 -6.07
CA PRO A 223 -24.41 -15.03 -7.04
C PRO A 223 -23.17 -14.11 -7.14
N TYR A 224 -22.02 -14.53 -6.63
CA TYR A 224 -20.82 -13.71 -6.74
C TYR A 224 -20.11 -13.96 -8.09
N GLY A 225 -19.74 -12.88 -8.79
CA GLY A 225 -19.13 -12.95 -10.13
C GLY A 225 -20.04 -12.56 -11.30
N ALA A 226 -21.28 -12.13 -11.04
CA ALA A 226 -22.07 -11.41 -12.02
C ALA A 226 -21.54 -9.97 -12.18
N PRO A 227 -21.47 -9.40 -13.40
CA PRO A 227 -21.34 -7.95 -13.55
C PRO A 227 -22.51 -7.28 -12.83
N TYR A 228 -22.27 -6.10 -12.24
CA TYR A 228 -23.27 -5.32 -11.49
C TYR A 228 -24.58 -5.06 -12.28
N ASP A 229 -24.52 -5.18 -13.61
CA ASP A 229 -25.64 -5.01 -14.54
C ASP A 229 -25.88 -6.26 -15.43
N GLN A 230 -26.33 -7.36 -14.84
CA GLN A 230 -27.11 -8.38 -15.56
C GLN A 230 -28.51 -8.51 -14.96
#